data_AF-A0A072UIR3-F1
#
_entry.id   AF-A0A072UIR3-F1
#
_cell.length_a   1.000
_cell.length_b   1.000
_cell.length_c   1.000
_cell.angle_alpha   90.00
_cell.angle_beta   90.00
_cell.angle_gamma   90.00
#
_symmetry.space_group_name_H-M   'P 1'
#
loop_
_entity.id
_entity.type
_entity.pdbx_description
1 polymer ?
#
loop_
_entity_poly.entity_id
_entity_poly.type
_entity_poly.pdbx_seq_one_letter_code
_entity_poly.pdbx_strand_id
1 'polypeptide(L)'
;MNINEWEHQLQLLQKEQRLLLVGHSSSPNPETPSSYEFNSTSPMERPMGQKATKRKAKVNANATETSSKVVHDTMYKRVAPMEKLAHLKEEENILKMEEIEFKAFQVIMSDTSTMNESQRQVHEKYCNKLKEKYGL
;
A
#
# COMPACT_ATOMS: atom_id res chain seq x y z
N MET A 1 8.71 -4.55 -13.33
CA MET A 1 9.51 -3.51 -12.65
C MET A 1 8.60 -2.87 -11.61
N ASN A 2 8.99 -2.87 -10.33
CA ASN A 2 8.10 -2.63 -9.19
C ASN A 2 8.17 -1.16 -8.74
N ILE A 3 7.02 -0.48 -8.60
CA ILE A 3 6.90 0.93 -8.18
C ILE A 3 7.61 1.17 -6.83
N ASN A 4 7.50 0.20 -5.92
CA ASN A 4 8.08 0.29 -4.57
C ASN A 4 9.61 0.38 -4.57
N GLU A 5 10.27 -0.20 -5.58
CA GLU A 5 11.73 -0.20 -5.68
C GLU A 5 12.26 1.19 -6.06
N TRP A 6 11.50 1.93 -6.86
CA TRP A 6 11.85 3.28 -7.31
C TRP A 6 11.56 4.35 -6.27
N GLU A 7 10.48 4.22 -5.49
CA GLU A 7 10.24 5.07 -4.32
C GLU A 7 11.38 4.94 -3.31
N HIS A 8 11.86 3.72 -3.09
CA HIS A 8 13.00 3.46 -2.22
C HIS A 8 14.28 4.11 -2.75
N GLN A 9 14.55 4.05 -4.07
CA GLN A 9 15.69 4.72 -4.67
C GLN A 9 15.58 6.25 -4.60
N LEU A 10 14.40 6.82 -4.84
CA LEU A 10 14.16 8.26 -4.75
C LEU A 10 14.36 8.76 -3.31
N GLN A 11 13.87 8.01 -2.31
CA GLN A 11 14.06 8.32 -0.90
C GLN A 11 15.54 8.20 -0.48
N LEU A 12 16.26 7.17 -0.93
CA LEU A 12 17.68 7.03 -0.65
C LEU A 12 18.47 8.23 -1.19
N LEU A 13 18.19 8.62 -2.43
CA LEU A 13 18.89 9.71 -3.11
C LEU A 13 18.57 11.08 -2.48
N GLN A 14 17.32 11.30 -2.07
CA GLN A 14 16.90 12.52 -1.37
C GLN A 14 17.52 12.59 0.04
N LYS A 15 17.71 11.44 0.69
CA LYS A 15 18.43 11.32 1.97
C LYS A 15 19.92 11.61 1.81
N GLU A 16 20.54 11.14 0.73
CA GLU A 16 21.94 11.46 0.40
C GLU A 16 22.13 12.95 0.14
N GLN A 17 21.24 13.59 -0.62
CA GLN A 17 21.27 15.06 -0.80
C GLN A 17 21.08 15.81 0.52
N ARG A 18 20.19 15.34 1.41
CA ARG A 18 19.99 15.94 2.75
C ARG A 18 21.23 15.80 3.64
N LEU A 19 21.92 14.65 3.59
CA LEU A 19 23.16 14.43 4.34
C LEU A 19 24.31 15.31 3.85
N LEU A 20 24.34 15.63 2.55
CA LEU A 20 25.30 16.59 1.99
C LEU A 20 24.99 18.05 2.36
N LEU A 21 23.73 18.36 2.69
CA LEU A 21 23.28 19.68 3.15
C LEU A 21 23.46 19.90 4.66
N VAL A 22 23.48 18.83 5.45
CA VAL A 22 23.58 18.87 6.92
C VAL A 22 25.03 18.65 7.34
N GLY A 23 25.77 19.74 7.47
CA GLY A 23 26.93 19.77 8.34
C GLY A 23 26.51 19.40 9.77
N HIS A 24 27.05 18.29 10.27
CA HIS A 24 27.16 17.90 11.68
C HIS A 24 25.94 18.19 12.60
N SER A 25 24.99 17.26 12.68
CA SER A 25 24.38 16.94 13.99
C SER A 25 23.64 15.61 13.90
N SER A 26 24.21 14.57 14.50
CA SER A 26 23.57 13.26 14.66
C SER A 26 23.48 12.96 16.15
N SER A 27 22.26 12.82 16.66
CA SER A 27 21.96 12.22 17.97
C SER A 27 21.19 10.92 17.73
N PRO A 28 21.72 9.74 18.12
CA PRO A 28 20.96 8.51 18.10
C PRO A 28 20.16 8.36 19.41
N ASN A 29 18.85 8.15 19.31
CA ASN A 29 18.08 7.54 20.40
C ASN A 29 17.95 6.03 20.12
N PRO A 30 18.57 5.15 20.90
CA PRO A 30 18.13 3.77 21.00
C PRO A 30 17.21 3.64 22.22
N GLU A 31 15.99 3.12 22.05
CA GLU A 31 15.35 2.26 23.05
C GLU A 31 13.96 1.80 22.58
N THR A 32 13.87 0.55 22.15
CA THR A 32 12.64 -0.22 22.21
C THR A 32 13.02 -1.64 22.57
N PRO A 33 12.71 -2.13 23.78
CA PRO A 33 12.90 -3.54 24.07
C PRO A 33 11.74 -4.34 23.48
N SER A 34 12.10 -5.19 22.52
CA SER A 34 11.33 -6.35 22.09
C SER A 34 11.08 -7.27 23.29
N SER A 35 9.82 -7.61 23.54
CA SER A 35 9.42 -8.63 24.51
C SER A 35 8.34 -9.51 23.91
N TYR A 36 8.78 -10.63 23.34
CA TYR A 36 7.96 -11.78 23.01
C TYR A 36 7.70 -12.57 24.29
N GLU A 37 6.45 -12.69 24.72
CA GLU A 37 6.03 -13.80 25.61
C GLU A 37 4.73 -14.41 25.10
N PHE A 38 4.92 -15.56 24.47
CA PHE A 38 3.94 -16.61 24.26
C PHE A 38 3.78 -17.40 25.56
N ASN A 39 2.54 -17.58 26.03
CA ASN A 39 1.99 -18.58 26.96
C ASN A 39 0.81 -17.93 27.72
N SER A 40 -0.29 -18.56 28.14
CA SER A 40 -0.81 -19.92 28.05
C SER A 40 -2.23 -19.84 28.64
N THR A 41 -3.18 -20.56 28.03
CA THR A 41 -4.36 -21.15 28.69
C THR A 41 -5.35 -20.24 29.44
N SER A 42 -6.48 -19.93 28.80
CA SER A 42 -7.75 -19.70 29.52
C SER A 42 -8.70 -20.86 29.22
N PRO A 43 -9.29 -21.57 30.20
CA PRO A 43 -10.25 -22.63 29.95
C PRO A 43 -11.58 -21.97 29.55
N MET A 44 -11.90 -22.03 28.25
CA MET A 44 -13.21 -21.63 27.77
C MET A 44 -14.26 -22.60 28.32
N GLU A 45 -15.15 -22.12 29.20
CA GLU A 45 -16.32 -22.86 29.65
C GLU A 45 -17.18 -23.29 28.46
N ARG A 46 -17.58 -24.57 28.42
CA ARG A 46 -18.50 -25.08 27.39
C ARG A 46 -19.93 -24.76 27.80
N PRO A 47 -20.74 -24.12 26.93
CA PRO A 47 -22.15 -23.95 27.22
C PRO A 47 -22.87 -25.30 27.23
N MET A 48 -23.76 -25.45 28.21
CA MET A 48 -24.56 -26.64 28.49
C MET A 48 -25.38 -27.06 27.26
N GLY A 49 -25.22 -28.32 26.84
CA GLY A 49 -25.81 -28.86 25.62
C GLY A 49 -27.34 -28.86 25.63
N GLN A 50 -27.95 -28.26 24.61
CA GLN A 50 -29.39 -28.34 24.38
C GLN A 50 -29.79 -29.75 23.93
N LYS A 51 -30.81 -30.33 24.56
CA LYS A 51 -31.43 -31.60 24.14
C LYS A 51 -32.04 -31.43 22.74
N ALA A 52 -31.69 -32.33 21.83
CA ALA A 52 -32.21 -32.33 20.47
C ALA A 52 -33.69 -32.74 20.42
N THR A 53 -34.57 -31.80 20.12
CA THR A 53 -35.95 -32.11 19.70
C THR A 53 -35.93 -32.61 18.26
N LYS A 54 -36.24 -33.89 18.05
CA LYS A 54 -36.44 -34.52 16.74
C LYS A 54 -37.50 -33.73 15.94
N ARG A 55 -37.07 -32.94 14.95
CA ARG A 55 -37.97 -32.42 13.91
C ARG A 55 -38.19 -33.51 12.86
N LYS A 56 -39.45 -33.81 12.56
CA LYS A 56 -39.85 -34.66 11.43
C LYS A 56 -39.43 -33.95 10.14
N ALA A 57 -38.68 -34.65 9.29
CA ALA A 57 -38.33 -34.18 7.96
C ALA A 57 -39.61 -34.02 7.13
N LYS A 58 -39.97 -32.79 6.81
CA LYS A 58 -40.80 -32.48 5.65
C LYS A 58 -39.85 -31.93 4.60
N VAL A 59 -39.43 -32.78 3.67
CA VAL A 59 -38.72 -32.36 2.47
C VAL A 59 -39.62 -31.34 1.77
N ASN A 60 -39.19 -30.08 1.80
CA ASN A 60 -39.78 -29.05 0.97
C ASN A 60 -39.04 -29.11 -0.38
N ALA A 61 -39.78 -29.12 -1.47
CA ALA A 61 -39.22 -29.20 -2.82
C ALA A 61 -38.81 -27.81 -3.37
N ASN A 62 -38.69 -26.80 -2.51
CA ASN A 62 -38.50 -25.40 -2.88
C ASN A 62 -37.17 -24.80 -2.39
N ALA A 63 -36.34 -25.55 -1.66
CA ALA A 63 -35.01 -25.08 -1.22
C ALA A 63 -34.04 -24.76 -2.39
N THR A 64 -34.19 -25.44 -3.53
CA THR A 64 -33.32 -25.26 -4.70
C THR A 64 -33.55 -23.91 -5.40
N GLU A 65 -34.81 -23.46 -5.49
CA GLU A 65 -35.15 -22.16 -6.12
C GLU A 65 -34.77 -20.97 -5.23
N THR A 66 -34.89 -21.13 -3.91
CA THR A 66 -34.54 -20.05 -2.97
C THR A 66 -33.03 -19.87 -2.86
N SER A 67 -32.26 -20.96 -2.92
CA SER A 67 -30.79 -20.93 -2.87
C SER A 67 -30.19 -20.22 -4.09
N SER A 68 -30.68 -20.53 -5.31
CA SER A 68 -30.21 -19.87 -6.53
C SER A 68 -30.48 -18.37 -6.51
N LYS A 69 -31.67 -17.95 -6.08
CA LYS A 69 -32.07 -16.53 -6.03
C LYS A 69 -31.26 -15.74 -4.99
N VAL A 70 -30.97 -16.34 -3.83
CA VAL A 70 -30.13 -15.72 -2.78
C VAL A 70 -28.68 -15.59 -3.26
N VAL A 71 -28.12 -16.59 -3.93
CA VAL A 71 -26.75 -16.51 -4.48
C VAL A 71 -26.67 -15.43 -5.56
N HIS A 72 -27.66 -15.36 -6.47
CA HIS A 72 -27.70 -14.36 -7.53
C HIS A 72 -27.83 -12.93 -6.99
N ASP A 73 -28.68 -12.72 -5.98
CA ASP A 73 -28.88 -11.44 -5.29
C ASP A 73 -27.61 -11.02 -4.51
N THR A 74 -26.91 -11.99 -3.90
CA THR A 74 -25.64 -11.74 -3.20
C THR A 74 -24.51 -11.38 -4.17
N MET A 75 -24.45 -12.04 -5.33
CA MET A 75 -23.49 -11.70 -6.40
C MET A 75 -23.75 -10.28 -6.91
N TYR A 76 -25.00 -9.95 -7.29
CA TYR A 76 -25.36 -8.62 -7.79
C TYR A 76 -25.01 -7.50 -6.79
N LYS A 77 -25.26 -7.73 -5.50
CA LYS A 77 -24.91 -6.79 -4.42
C LYS A 77 -23.41 -6.60 -4.23
N ARG A 78 -22.57 -7.55 -4.67
CA ARG A 78 -21.10 -7.45 -4.58
C ARG A 78 -20.44 -6.88 -5.83
N VAL A 79 -21.08 -6.99 -7.01
CA VAL A 79 -20.53 -6.47 -8.27
C VAL A 79 -20.31 -4.95 -8.18
N ALA A 80 -21.32 -4.18 -7.78
CA ALA A 80 -21.22 -2.71 -7.73
C ALA A 80 -20.12 -2.21 -6.75
N PRO A 81 -19.98 -2.74 -5.52
CA PRO A 81 -18.85 -2.43 -4.66
C PRO A 81 -17.48 -2.80 -5.26
N MET A 82 -17.38 -3.93 -5.97
CA MET A 82 -16.12 -4.37 -6.59
C MET A 82 -15.72 -3.46 -7.75
N GLU A 83 -16.68 -3.05 -8.59
CA GLU A 83 -16.46 -2.10 -9.67
C GLU A 83 -16.01 -0.74 -9.13
N LYS A 84 -16.67 -0.25 -8.07
CA LYS A 84 -16.25 0.98 -7.38
C LYS A 84 -14.83 0.87 -6.83
N LEU A 85 -14.47 -0.28 -6.24
CA LEU A 85 -13.12 -0.52 -5.73
C LEU A 85 -12.08 -0.54 -6.87
N ALA A 86 -12.42 -1.11 -8.01
CA ALA A 86 -11.54 -1.12 -9.19
C ALA A 86 -11.27 0.30 -9.70
N HIS A 87 -12.32 1.14 -9.81
CA HIS A 87 -12.19 2.54 -10.19
C HIS A 87 -11.34 3.34 -9.21
N LEU A 88 -11.58 3.21 -7.91
CA LEU A 88 -10.78 3.91 -6.89
C LEU A 88 -9.29 3.53 -6.97
N LYS A 89 -9.00 2.25 -7.27
CA LYS A 89 -7.63 1.78 -7.42
C LYS A 89 -6.95 2.32 -8.69
N GLU A 90 -7.70 2.47 -9.77
CA GLU A 90 -7.21 3.10 -11.00
C GLU A 90 -6.90 4.57 -10.76
N GLU A 91 -7.82 5.30 -10.12
CA GLU A 91 -7.64 6.71 -9.75
C GLU A 91 -6.42 6.90 -8.81
N GLU A 92 -6.26 6.04 -7.81
CA GLU A 92 -5.08 6.04 -6.94
C GLU A 92 -3.77 5.86 -7.73
N ASN A 93 -3.77 4.98 -8.73
CA ASN A 93 -2.59 4.74 -9.56
C ASN A 93 -2.27 5.95 -10.45
N ILE A 94 -3.29 6.60 -11.02
CA ILE A 94 -3.12 7.83 -11.81
C ILE A 94 -2.50 8.92 -10.94
N LEU A 95 -3.06 9.19 -9.76
CA LEU A 95 -2.55 10.20 -8.85
C LEU A 95 -1.11 9.92 -8.40
N LYS A 96 -0.76 8.64 -8.17
CA LYS A 96 0.62 8.26 -7.87
C LYS A 96 1.58 8.54 -9.02
N MET A 97 1.18 8.28 -10.26
CA MET A 97 2.01 8.59 -11.42
C MET A 97 2.21 10.10 -11.57
N GLU A 98 1.14 10.89 -11.44
CA GLU A 98 1.21 12.35 -11.47
C GLU A 98 2.11 12.92 -10.36
N GLU A 99 2.02 12.37 -9.14
CA GLU A 99 2.88 12.79 -8.03
C GLU A 99 4.37 12.49 -8.31
N ILE A 100 4.66 11.33 -8.90
CA ILE A 100 6.02 10.94 -9.27
C ILE A 100 6.57 11.86 -10.37
N GLU A 101 5.77 12.16 -11.40
CA GLU A 101 6.14 13.09 -12.47
C GLU A 101 6.40 14.49 -11.91
N PHE A 102 5.50 15.00 -11.06
CA PHE A 102 5.67 16.29 -10.41
C PHE A 102 6.95 16.38 -9.59
N LYS A 103 7.30 15.33 -8.83
CA LYS A 103 8.57 15.25 -8.10
C LYS A 103 9.77 15.22 -9.05
N ALA A 104 9.69 14.53 -10.18
CA ALA A 104 10.75 14.51 -11.19
C ALA A 104 10.99 15.92 -11.76
N PHE A 105 9.92 16.64 -12.11
CA PHE A 105 9.99 18.03 -12.56
C PHE A 105 10.63 18.95 -11.53
N GLN A 106 10.26 18.83 -10.25
CA GLN A 106 10.88 19.61 -9.18
C GLN A 106 12.39 19.42 -9.12
N VAL A 107 12.88 18.19 -9.29
CA VAL A 107 14.33 17.93 -9.31
C VAL A 107 14.99 18.54 -10.55
N ILE A 108 14.36 18.41 -11.72
CA ILE A 108 14.89 18.97 -12.96
C ILE A 108 14.98 20.50 -12.88
N MET A 109 13.98 21.15 -12.26
CA MET A 109 13.89 22.60 -12.12
C MET A 109 14.59 23.17 -10.88
N SER A 110 15.21 22.34 -10.05
CA SER A 110 15.84 22.81 -8.81
C SER A 110 16.99 23.77 -9.12
N ASP A 111 17.13 24.82 -8.31
CA ASP A 111 18.27 25.72 -8.42
C ASP A 111 19.59 24.98 -8.11
N THR A 112 20.52 25.02 -9.06
CA THR A 112 21.83 24.39 -8.93
C THR A 112 22.93 25.41 -8.61
N SER A 113 22.60 26.69 -8.42
CA SER A 113 23.56 27.77 -8.18
C SER A 113 24.53 27.46 -7.03
N THR A 114 24.05 26.82 -5.97
CA THR A 114 24.79 26.45 -4.76
C THR A 114 25.60 25.15 -4.89
N MET A 115 25.39 24.36 -5.94
CA MET A 115 26.05 23.06 -6.12
C MET A 115 27.50 23.24 -6.58
N ASN A 116 28.43 22.42 -6.08
CA ASN A 116 29.77 22.37 -6.66
C ASN A 116 29.78 21.56 -7.98
N GLU A 117 30.90 21.60 -8.72
CA GLU A 117 31.01 20.97 -10.04
C GLU A 117 30.70 19.47 -10.01
N SER A 118 31.23 18.74 -9.04
CA SER A 118 30.95 17.30 -8.91
C SER A 118 29.46 17.03 -8.65
N GLN A 119 28.80 17.87 -7.85
CA GLN A 119 27.36 17.75 -7.57
C GLN A 119 26.52 18.06 -8.81
N ARG A 120 26.89 19.10 -9.59
CA ARG A 120 26.22 19.44 -10.85
C ARG A 120 26.29 18.29 -11.85
N GLN A 121 27.44 17.65 -12.01
CA GLN A 121 27.59 16.51 -12.91
C GLN A 121 26.70 15.32 -12.53
N VAL A 122 26.53 15.07 -11.22
CA VAL A 122 25.62 14.03 -10.72
C VAL A 122 24.16 14.42 -10.96
N HIS A 123 23.80 15.68 -10.65
CA HIS A 123 22.46 16.23 -10.88
C HIS A 123 22.07 16.18 -12.36
N GLU A 124 22.98 16.56 -13.27
CA GLU A 124 22.76 16.51 -14.72
C GLU A 124 22.52 15.08 -15.21
N LYS A 125 23.39 14.13 -14.81
CA LYS A 125 23.21 12.71 -15.15
C LYS A 125 21.87 12.17 -14.66
N TYR A 126 21.44 12.60 -13.47
CA TYR A 126 20.16 12.20 -12.91
C TYR A 126 18.98 12.80 -13.68
N CYS A 127 19.04 14.10 -13.98
CA CYS A 127 18.01 14.79 -14.76
C CYS A 127 17.84 14.18 -16.15
N ASN A 128 18.94 13.79 -16.82
CA ASN A 128 18.87 13.14 -18.13
C ASN A 128 18.12 11.80 -18.06
N LYS A 129 18.34 11.01 -17.02
CA LYS A 129 17.58 9.76 -16.80
C LYS A 129 16.09 10.01 -16.55
N LEU A 130 15.76 11.07 -15.80
CA LEU A 130 14.36 11.44 -15.58
C LEU A 130 13.69 11.90 -16.89
N LYS A 131 14.38 12.71 -17.69
CA LYS A 131 13.89 13.16 -19.00
C LYS A 131 13.63 12.01 -19.97
N GLU A 132 14.56 11.06 -20.07
CA GLU A 132 14.39 9.85 -20.89
C GLU A 132 13.18 9.03 -20.45
N LYS A 133 12.98 8.89 -19.13
CA LYS A 133 11.91 8.08 -18.56
C LYS A 133 10.51 8.68 -18.80
N TYR A 134 10.38 10.00 -18.70
CA TYR A 134 9.08 10.69 -18.78
C TYR A 134 8.86 11.45 -20.10
N GLY A 135 9.80 11.37 -21.05
CA GLY A 135 9.68 12.01 -22.37
C GLY A 135 9.72 13.55 -22.32
N LEU A 136 10.56 14.10 -21.44
CA LEU A 136 10.71 15.55 -21.20
C LEU A 136 11.87 16.19 -21.95
#